data_AF-A0A9D2Q0I9-F1
#
_entry.id   AF-A0A9D2Q0I9-F1
#
_cell.length_a   1.000
_cell.length_b   1.000
_cell.length_c   1.000
_cell.angle_alpha   90.00
_cell.angle_beta   90.00
_cell.angle_gamma   90.00
#
_symmetry.space_group_name_H-M   'P 1'
#
loop_
_entity.id
_entity.type
_entity.pdbx_description
1 polymer ?
#
loop_
_entity_poly.entity_id
_entity_poly.type
_entity_poly.pdbx_seq_one_letter_code
_entity_poly.pdbx_strand_id
1 'polypeptide(L)'
;MTSSQRFNPPPNWPEPPHDAWVPPADFRPGPDWGPVPAGWRLWTTDPSEARGAAPLQDSEDVPASGARPRQRVEQYPVAVLNPGMWTDNHLQDEDYGFPPAPQRRDRPRLRLGMTITATALGLLLTALTVLLFVGMVRFGIEDLTGVLEESAGYLRTFGIGTGATAPDRG
;
A
#
# COMPACT_ATOMS: atom_id res chain seq x y z
N MET A 1 -14.10 -26.39 19.34
CA MET A 1 -13.90 -24.99 18.92
C MET A 1 -14.35 -24.11 20.06
N THR A 2 -13.47 -23.75 20.99
CA THR A 2 -13.80 -22.84 22.11
C THR A 2 -13.27 -21.47 21.72
N SER A 3 -14.14 -20.60 21.22
CA SER A 3 -13.81 -19.20 20.92
C SER A 3 -13.23 -18.53 22.17
N SER A 4 -12.06 -17.93 22.05
CA SER A 4 -11.39 -17.24 23.16
C SER A 4 -12.05 -15.90 23.47
N GLN A 5 -13.08 -15.91 24.33
CA GLN A 5 -13.75 -14.70 24.79
C GLN A 5 -13.03 -14.09 26.01
N ARG A 6 -12.63 -12.83 25.89
CA ARG A 6 -12.00 -12.03 26.96
C ARG A 6 -13.06 -11.17 27.65
N PHE A 7 -13.01 -11.13 28.98
CA PHE A 7 -13.86 -10.26 29.80
C PHE A 7 -13.39 -8.80 29.73
N ASN A 8 -14.31 -7.88 29.46
CA ASN A 8 -14.06 -6.44 29.26
C ASN A 8 -14.97 -5.60 30.19
N PRO A 9 -14.56 -5.36 31.44
CA PRO A 9 -15.34 -4.58 32.39
C PRO A 9 -15.37 -3.09 31.99
N PRO A 10 -16.51 -2.40 32.17
CA PRO A 10 -16.61 -0.96 31.93
C PRO A 10 -15.80 -0.15 32.96
N PRO A 11 -15.46 1.12 32.67
CA PRO A 11 -14.56 1.91 33.53
C PRO A 11 -15.05 2.17 34.96
N ASN A 12 -16.36 2.03 35.18
CA ASN A 12 -17.02 2.20 36.47
C ASN A 12 -17.07 0.91 37.31
N TRP A 13 -16.49 -0.19 36.82
CA TRP A 13 -16.43 -1.48 37.50
C TRP A 13 -15.05 -1.71 38.11
N PRO A 14 -14.95 -2.53 39.16
CA PRO A 14 -13.66 -2.94 39.70
C PRO A 14 -12.85 -3.72 38.65
N GLU A 15 -11.53 -3.54 38.69
CA GLU A 15 -10.61 -4.28 37.83
C GLU A 15 -10.62 -5.78 38.18
N PRO A 16 -10.52 -6.66 37.17
CA PRO A 16 -10.51 -8.10 37.40
C PRO A 16 -9.18 -8.54 38.06
N PRO A 17 -9.17 -9.67 38.79
CA PRO A 17 -7.99 -10.08 39.57
C PRO A 17 -6.72 -10.37 38.74
N HIS A 18 -6.88 -10.74 37.48
CA HIS A 18 -5.78 -10.98 36.54
C HIS A 18 -6.24 -10.77 35.10
N ASP A 19 -5.27 -10.54 34.21
CA ASP A 19 -5.52 -10.49 32.77
C ASP A 19 -6.10 -11.82 32.28
N ALA A 20 -7.15 -11.73 31.46
CA ALA A 20 -7.93 -12.87 30.96
C ALA A 20 -8.72 -13.66 32.03
N TRP A 21 -9.05 -13.02 33.16
CA TRP A 21 -9.98 -13.59 34.12
C TRP A 21 -11.32 -13.98 33.46
N VAL A 22 -11.77 -15.19 33.75
CA VAL A 22 -13.06 -15.71 33.32
C VAL A 22 -13.98 -15.78 34.54
N PRO A 23 -15.12 -15.07 34.54
CA PRO A 23 -16.07 -15.16 35.63
C PRO A 23 -16.61 -16.59 35.81
N PRO A 24 -16.90 -17.02 37.05
CA PRO A 24 -17.68 -18.23 37.30
C PRO A 24 -19.04 -18.20 36.60
N ALA A 25 -19.62 -19.37 36.32
CA ALA A 25 -20.92 -19.45 35.64
C ALA A 25 -22.06 -18.68 36.35
N ASP A 26 -21.98 -18.59 37.68
CA ASP A 26 -22.98 -17.89 38.52
C ASP A 26 -22.64 -16.40 38.77
N PHE A 27 -21.69 -15.84 38.03
CA PHE A 27 -21.26 -14.46 38.20
C PHE A 27 -22.38 -13.47 37.95
N ARG A 28 -22.56 -12.54 38.90
CA ARG A 28 -23.45 -11.39 38.77
C ARG A 28 -22.72 -10.14 39.23
N PRO A 29 -22.88 -9.00 38.52
CA PRO A 29 -22.35 -7.74 39.01
C PRO A 29 -23.00 -7.39 40.35
N GLY A 30 -22.20 -6.91 41.30
CA GLY A 30 -22.69 -6.46 42.60
C GLY A 30 -23.62 -5.25 42.46
N PRO A 31 -24.51 -5.00 43.43
CA PRO A 31 -25.43 -3.86 43.39
C PRO A 31 -24.71 -2.50 43.41
N ASP A 32 -23.48 -2.46 43.95
CA ASP A 32 -22.64 -1.25 43.98
C ASP A 32 -21.92 -0.98 42.65
N TRP A 33 -21.98 -1.92 41.70
CA TRP A 33 -21.37 -1.76 40.39
C TRP A 33 -22.32 -0.96 39.53
N GLY A 34 -21.82 0.15 38.95
CA GLY A 34 -22.66 1.01 38.13
C GLY A 34 -23.26 0.26 36.93
N PRO A 35 -24.33 0.79 36.32
CA PRO A 35 -24.95 0.14 35.16
C PRO A 35 -23.97 -0.02 34.00
N VAL A 36 -24.16 -1.07 33.21
CA VAL A 36 -23.42 -1.27 31.97
C VAL A 36 -23.85 -0.18 30.97
N PRO A 37 -22.93 0.60 30.40
CA PRO A 37 -23.27 1.61 29.40
C PRO A 37 -23.96 1.01 28.17
N ALA A 38 -24.85 1.78 27.54
CA ALA A 38 -25.54 1.34 26.33
C ALA A 38 -24.53 1.00 25.23
N GLY A 39 -24.68 -0.19 24.63
CA GLY A 39 -23.79 -0.69 23.57
C GLY A 39 -22.47 -1.31 24.04
N TRP A 40 -22.22 -1.38 25.36
CA TRP A 40 -21.02 -2.01 25.89
C TRP A 40 -21.06 -3.53 25.73
N ARG A 41 -19.95 -4.12 25.26
CA ARG A 41 -19.76 -5.56 25.15
C ARG A 41 -18.81 -6.04 26.24
N LEU A 42 -19.36 -6.77 27.21
CA LEU A 42 -18.60 -7.40 28.30
C LEU A 42 -17.69 -8.54 27.81
N TRP A 43 -18.00 -9.10 26.64
CA TRP A 43 -17.25 -10.19 26.04
C TRP A 43 -16.70 -9.74 24.70
N THR A 44 -15.39 -9.76 24.56
CA THR A 44 -14.69 -9.43 23.32
C THR A 44 -13.91 -10.64 22.83
N THR A 45 -13.97 -10.89 21.53
CA THR A 45 -13.09 -11.88 20.90
C THR A 45 -11.70 -11.26 20.75
N ASP A 46 -10.66 -12.04 20.98
CA ASP A 46 -9.29 -11.57 20.76
C ASP A 46 -9.13 -11.11 19.29
N PRO A 47 -8.55 -9.92 19.03
CA PRO A 47 -8.24 -9.48 17.67
C PRO A 47 -7.37 -10.47 16.87
N SER A 48 -6.68 -11.41 17.52
CA SER A 48 -6.00 -12.50 16.81
C SER A 48 -6.97 -13.48 16.13
N GLU A 49 -8.13 -13.78 16.74
CA GLU A 49 -9.19 -14.61 16.13
C GLU A 49 -10.04 -13.81 15.14
N ALA A 50 -10.26 -12.51 15.37
CA ALA A 50 -11.00 -11.63 14.46
C ALA A 50 -10.28 -11.34 13.12
N ARG A 51 -9.00 -11.73 12.99
CA ARG A 51 -8.27 -11.75 11.70
C ARG A 51 -8.63 -12.96 10.82
N GLY A 52 -9.42 -13.90 11.31
CA GLY A 52 -10.09 -14.89 10.48
C GLY A 52 -11.20 -14.24 9.66
N ALA A 53 -11.11 -14.36 8.34
CA ALA A 53 -12.06 -13.99 7.28
C ALA A 53 -13.14 -12.96 7.68
N ALA A 54 -13.03 -11.74 7.15
CA ALA A 54 -14.09 -10.75 7.24
C ALA A 54 -15.42 -11.36 6.74
N PRO A 55 -16.52 -11.35 7.53
CA PRO A 55 -17.81 -11.95 7.14
C PRO A 55 -18.43 -11.37 5.87
N LEU A 56 -17.86 -10.26 5.37
CA LEU A 56 -18.27 -9.60 4.15
C LEU A 56 -17.79 -10.31 2.88
N GLN A 57 -16.77 -11.17 2.95
CA GLN A 57 -16.30 -11.93 1.77
C GLN A 57 -17.23 -13.09 1.40
N ASP A 58 -17.95 -13.68 2.37
CA ASP A 58 -18.94 -14.73 2.10
C ASP A 58 -20.28 -14.17 1.56
N SER A 59 -20.42 -12.83 1.50
CA SER A 59 -21.65 -12.14 1.07
C SER A 59 -21.56 -11.54 -0.33
N GLU A 60 -20.44 -11.67 -1.04
CA GLU A 60 -20.28 -11.13 -2.41
C GLU A 60 -21.15 -11.87 -3.46
N ASP A 61 -21.67 -13.05 -3.13
CA ASP A 61 -22.54 -13.84 -4.01
C ASP A 61 -24.05 -13.61 -3.81
N VAL A 62 -24.45 -12.71 -2.91
CA VAL A 62 -25.87 -12.36 -2.71
C VAL A 62 -26.17 -11.01 -3.36
N PRO A 63 -26.82 -10.96 -4.54
CA PRO A 63 -27.24 -9.70 -5.12
C PRO A 63 -28.22 -9.01 -4.16
N ALA A 64 -27.92 -7.76 -3.79
CA ALA A 64 -28.68 -6.95 -2.83
C ALA A 64 -30.14 -6.69 -3.23
N SER A 65 -30.51 -7.02 -4.47
CA SER A 65 -31.88 -7.11 -4.93
C SER A 65 -32.06 -8.52 -5.50
N GLY A 66 -33.00 -9.31 -4.97
CA GLY A 66 -33.32 -10.67 -5.44
C GLY A 66 -33.80 -10.79 -6.90
N ALA A 67 -33.53 -9.79 -7.74
CA ALA A 67 -33.75 -9.83 -9.17
C ALA A 67 -32.57 -10.56 -9.84
N ARG A 68 -32.84 -11.76 -10.37
CA ARG A 68 -31.90 -12.45 -11.26
C ARG A 68 -31.60 -11.56 -12.48
N PRO A 69 -30.34 -11.39 -12.89
CA PRO A 69 -30.02 -10.63 -14.09
C PRO A 69 -30.69 -11.31 -15.28
N ARG A 70 -31.62 -10.62 -15.95
CA ARG A 70 -32.20 -11.11 -17.20
C ARG A 70 -31.12 -11.06 -18.27
N GLN A 71 -30.97 -12.16 -19.00
CA GLN A 71 -30.01 -12.28 -20.11
C GLN A 71 -30.26 -11.16 -21.13
N ARG A 72 -29.20 -10.43 -21.50
CA ARG A 72 -29.26 -9.37 -22.50
C ARG A 72 -29.69 -10.01 -23.83
N VAL A 73 -30.85 -9.59 -24.33
CA VAL A 73 -31.34 -9.99 -25.66
C VAL A 73 -30.59 -9.15 -26.69
N GLU A 74 -29.67 -9.78 -27.42
CA GLU A 74 -28.83 -9.08 -28.43
C GLU A 74 -29.51 -8.93 -29.80
N GLN A 75 -30.72 -9.47 -29.97
CA GLN A 75 -31.39 -9.47 -31.26
C GLN A 75 -32.85 -9.05 -31.12
N TYR A 76 -33.17 -7.88 -31.66
CA TYR A 76 -34.55 -7.43 -31.87
C TYR A 76 -34.99 -7.83 -33.28
N PRO A 77 -35.95 -8.75 -33.45
CA PRO A 77 -36.63 -8.90 -34.72
C PRO A 77 -38.00 -8.22 -34.61
N VAL A 78 -38.06 -6.92 -34.88
CA VAL A 78 -39.33 -6.33 -35.31
C VAL A 78 -39.06 -5.58 -36.60
N ALA A 79 -39.30 -6.27 -37.70
CA ALA A 79 -39.58 -5.59 -38.96
C ALA A 79 -40.82 -4.71 -38.72
N VAL A 80 -40.60 -3.40 -38.59
CA VAL A 80 -41.69 -2.43 -38.43
C VAL A 80 -42.38 -2.31 -39.78
N LEU A 81 -43.41 -3.14 -39.98
CA LEU A 81 -44.34 -3.06 -41.10
C LEU A 81 -45.42 -2.00 -40.82
N ASN A 82 -45.02 -0.75 -40.60
CA ASN A 82 -45.80 0.48 -40.91
C ASN A 82 -45.08 1.74 -40.39
N PRO A 83 -44.75 2.72 -41.25
CA PRO A 83 -44.33 4.04 -40.80
C PRO A 83 -45.57 4.88 -40.50
N GLY A 84 -45.92 4.97 -39.22
CA GLY A 84 -47.15 5.63 -38.78
C GLY A 84 -47.09 6.00 -37.32
N MET A 85 -46.43 7.12 -37.06
CA MET A 85 -46.71 8.03 -35.96
C MET A 85 -46.60 7.47 -34.54
N TRP A 86 -45.42 7.62 -33.95
CA TRP A 86 -45.19 8.23 -32.62
C TRP A 86 -43.68 8.37 -32.43
N THR A 87 -43.17 9.60 -32.52
CA THR A 87 -41.73 9.90 -32.42
C THR A 87 -41.29 10.35 -31.03
N ASP A 88 -42.19 10.51 -30.07
CA ASP A 88 -41.80 10.87 -28.70
C ASP A 88 -42.39 9.89 -27.69
N ASN A 89 -41.50 9.10 -27.12
CA ASN A 89 -41.78 8.24 -25.99
C ASN A 89 -41.66 9.10 -24.72
N HIS A 90 -42.70 9.88 -24.41
CA HIS A 90 -42.75 10.75 -23.23
C HIS A 90 -42.68 10.01 -21.87
N LEU A 91 -42.57 8.68 -21.87
CA LEU A 91 -42.28 7.89 -20.66
C LEU A 91 -40.81 7.94 -20.22
N GLN A 92 -39.92 8.62 -20.96
CA GLN A 92 -38.52 8.81 -20.55
C GLN A 92 -38.33 10.02 -19.62
N ASP A 93 -39.31 10.92 -19.51
CA ASP A 93 -39.23 12.14 -18.69
C ASP A 93 -39.84 11.97 -17.28
N GLU A 94 -40.32 10.77 -16.93
CA GLU A 94 -40.80 10.50 -15.59
C GLU A 94 -39.62 10.20 -14.65
N ASP A 95 -39.12 11.30 -14.08
CA ASP A 95 -38.01 11.46 -13.15
C ASP A 95 -38.27 10.78 -11.76
N TYR A 96 -38.60 9.49 -11.77
CA TYR A 96 -38.77 8.66 -10.56
C TYR A 96 -37.51 7.88 -10.17
N GLY A 97 -36.38 8.16 -10.80
CA GLY A 97 -35.07 7.59 -10.47
C GLY A 97 -34.26 8.52 -9.57
N PHE A 98 -33.45 7.96 -8.67
CA PHE A 98 -32.38 8.74 -8.04
C PHE A 98 -31.49 9.34 -9.15
N PRO A 99 -31.05 10.61 -9.03
CA PRO A 99 -30.16 11.20 -10.02
C PRO A 99 -28.96 10.27 -10.25
N PRO A 100 -28.46 10.15 -11.50
CA PRO A 100 -27.36 9.26 -11.81
C PRO A 100 -26.21 9.55 -10.83
N ALA A 101 -25.65 8.49 -10.24
CA ALA A 101 -24.61 8.64 -9.23
C ALA A 101 -23.50 9.56 -9.77
N PRO A 102 -23.14 10.63 -9.04
CA PRO A 102 -22.11 11.55 -9.52
C PRO A 102 -20.83 10.74 -9.78
N GLN A 103 -20.26 10.90 -10.99
CA GLN A 103 -19.07 10.15 -11.38
C GLN A 103 -17.98 10.36 -10.33
N ARG A 104 -17.62 9.29 -9.62
CA ARG A 104 -16.53 9.32 -8.65
C ARG A 104 -15.24 9.53 -9.44
N ARG A 105 -14.67 10.73 -9.32
CA ARG A 105 -13.32 11.00 -9.81
C ARG A 105 -12.34 10.15 -9.01
N ASP A 106 -11.71 9.19 -9.69
CA ASP A 106 -10.60 8.44 -9.13
C ASP A 106 -9.50 9.42 -8.71
N ARG A 107 -9.26 9.51 -7.40
CA ARG A 107 -8.15 10.32 -6.90
C ARG A 107 -6.86 9.59 -7.26
N PRO A 108 -5.97 10.19 -8.08
CA PRO A 108 -4.72 9.54 -8.44
C PRO A 108 -3.93 9.27 -7.16
N ARG A 109 -3.40 8.05 -7.03
CA ARG A 109 -2.57 7.61 -5.90
C ARG A 109 -1.18 8.23 -5.96
N LEU A 110 -1.11 9.55 -6.12
CA LEU A 110 0.11 10.31 -6.40
C LEU A 110 1.18 10.10 -5.31
N ARG A 111 0.73 9.96 -4.06
CA ARG A 111 1.61 9.70 -2.90
C ARG A 111 2.29 8.34 -2.97
N LEU A 112 1.59 7.30 -3.43
CA LEU A 112 2.15 5.95 -3.54
C LEU A 112 3.21 5.90 -4.64
N GLY A 113 2.93 6.51 -5.79
CA GLY A 113 3.92 6.63 -6.87
C GLY A 113 5.19 7.35 -6.42
N MET A 114 5.04 8.45 -5.68
CA MET A 114 6.16 9.23 -5.15
C MET A 114 7.01 8.45 -4.13
N THR A 115 6.40 7.63 -3.27
CA THR A 115 7.17 6.80 -2.32
C THR A 115 7.95 5.69 -3.02
N ILE A 116 7.36 5.08 -4.07
CA ILE A 116 8.02 4.03 -4.85
C ILE A 116 9.23 4.62 -5.60
N THR A 117 9.07 5.78 -6.25
CA THR A 117 10.17 6.42 -6.97
C THR A 117 11.29 6.86 -6.02
N ALA A 118 10.96 7.44 -4.86
CA ALA A 118 11.96 7.81 -3.87
C ALA A 118 12.76 6.60 -3.36
N THR A 119 12.08 5.48 -3.11
CA THR A 119 12.73 4.24 -2.63
C THR A 119 13.63 3.65 -3.71
N ALA A 120 13.15 3.57 -4.97
CA ALA A 120 13.94 3.08 -6.09
C ALA A 120 15.19 3.92 -6.32
N LEU A 121 15.08 5.25 -6.20
CA LEU A 121 16.20 6.17 -6.37
C LEU A 121 17.25 6.02 -5.25
N GLY A 122 16.81 5.80 -4.00
CA GLY A 122 17.69 5.47 -2.89
C GLY A 122 18.46 4.17 -3.08
N LEU A 123 17.78 3.11 -3.56
CA LEU A 123 18.43 1.84 -3.87
C LEU A 123 19.46 1.97 -5.00
N LEU A 124 19.15 2.74 -6.06
CA LEU A 124 20.08 3.00 -7.15
C LEU A 124 21.32 3.76 -6.69
N LEU A 125 21.15 4.82 -5.88
CA LEU A 125 22.27 5.57 -5.32
C LEU A 125 23.17 4.69 -4.45
N THR A 126 22.56 3.81 -3.64
CA THR A 126 23.29 2.87 -2.77
C THR A 126 24.08 1.85 -3.61
N ALA A 127 23.45 1.25 -4.63
CA ALA A 127 24.12 0.33 -5.53
C ALA A 127 25.28 1.00 -6.28
N LEU A 128 25.08 2.24 -6.74
CA LEU A 128 26.10 3.03 -7.42
C LEU A 128 27.29 3.33 -6.51
N THR A 129 27.04 3.68 -5.24
CA THR A 129 28.13 3.91 -4.26
C THR A 129 28.92 2.63 -4.00
N VAL A 130 28.26 1.48 -3.87
CA VAL A 130 28.94 0.19 -3.71
C VAL A 130 29.79 -0.15 -4.94
N LEU A 131 29.25 0.02 -6.15
CA LEU A 131 29.98 -0.25 -7.39
C LEU A 131 31.21 0.66 -7.55
N LEU A 132 31.07 1.96 -7.27
CA LEU A 132 32.18 2.90 -7.30
C LEU A 132 33.25 2.55 -6.27
N PHE A 133 32.86 2.18 -5.05
CA PHE A 133 33.81 1.78 -4.02
C PHE A 133 34.59 0.52 -4.40
N VAL A 134 33.91 -0.52 -4.88
CA VAL A 134 34.56 -1.76 -5.34
C VAL A 134 35.49 -1.47 -6.52
N GLY A 135 35.07 -0.64 -7.48
CA GLY A 135 35.90 -0.20 -8.60
C GLY A 135 37.16 0.54 -8.14
N MET A 136 37.02 1.45 -7.18
CA MET A 136 38.14 2.20 -6.59
C MET A 136 39.14 1.28 -5.88
N VAL A 137 38.65 0.32 -5.07
CA VAL A 137 39.51 -0.65 -4.37
C VAL A 137 40.25 -1.54 -5.36
N ARG A 138 39.54 -2.04 -6.38
CA ARG A 138 40.14 -2.88 -7.41
C ARG A 138 41.24 -2.13 -8.18
N PHE A 139 40.94 -0.90 -8.61
CA PHE A 139 41.93 -0.02 -9.26
C PHE A 139 43.14 0.24 -8.35
N GLY A 140 42.90 0.47 -7.06
CA GLY A 140 43.94 0.65 -6.05
C GLY A 140 44.91 -0.54 -5.94
N ILE A 141 44.39 -1.77 -6.08
CA ILE A 141 45.17 -3.00 -5.93
C ILE A 141 45.89 -3.37 -7.23
N GLU A 142 45.23 -3.25 -8.37
CA GLU A 142 45.70 -3.82 -9.65
C GLU A 142 46.46 -2.81 -10.51
N ASP A 143 45.98 -1.56 -10.61
CA ASP A 143 46.42 -0.61 -11.64
C ASP A 143 47.14 0.62 -11.10
N LEU A 144 46.98 0.93 -9.80
CA LEU A 144 47.49 2.17 -9.20
C LEU A 144 49.01 2.33 -9.35
N THR A 145 49.77 1.25 -9.17
CA THR A 145 51.23 1.26 -9.30
C THR A 145 51.68 1.52 -10.74
N GLY A 146 50.99 0.94 -11.73
CA GLY A 146 51.30 1.14 -13.14
C GLY A 146 51.04 2.58 -13.59
N VAL A 147 49.91 3.15 -13.17
CA VAL A 147 49.55 4.55 -13.46
C VAL A 147 50.51 5.53 -12.78
N LEU A 148 50.96 5.24 -11.56
CA LEU A 148 51.96 6.06 -10.86
C LEU A 148 53.34 5.98 -11.54
N GLU A 149 53.75 4.82 -12.03
CA GLU A 149 55.03 4.66 -12.75
C GLU A 149 55.00 5.31 -14.14
N GLU A 150 53.89 5.20 -14.87
CA GLU A 150 53.67 5.88 -16.15
C GLU A 150 53.69 7.41 -15.96
N SER A 151 52.98 7.92 -14.95
CA SER A 151 52.98 9.36 -14.64
C SER A 151 54.36 9.87 -14.19
N ALA A 152 55.13 9.08 -13.42
CA ALA A 152 56.51 9.39 -13.06
C ALA A 152 57.45 9.37 -14.28
N GLY A 153 57.21 8.46 -15.24
CA GLY A 153 57.91 8.37 -16.52
C GLY A 153 57.67 9.58 -17.41
N TYR A 154 56.43 10.08 -17.47
CA TYR A 154 56.10 11.34 -18.13
C TYR A 154 56.83 12.53 -17.48
N LEU A 155 56.81 12.64 -16.15
CA LEU A 155 57.53 13.71 -15.44
C LEU A 155 59.05 13.65 -15.62
N ARG A 156 59.67 12.46 -15.68
CA ARG A 156 61.10 12.31 -16.03
C ARG A 156 61.39 12.67 -17.48
N THR A 157 60.52 12.30 -18.41
CA THR A 157 60.69 12.61 -19.85
C THR A 157 60.62 14.12 -20.09
N PHE A 158 59.71 14.83 -19.40
CA PHE A 158 59.66 16.30 -19.43
C PHE A 158 60.74 16.98 -18.59
N GLY A 159 61.30 16.30 -17.57
CA GLY A 159 62.34 16.82 -16.69
C GLY A 159 63.79 16.63 -17.17
N ILE A 160 64.07 15.74 -18.13
CA ILE A 160 65.41 15.50 -18.67
C ILE A 160 65.80 16.51 -19.79
N GLY A 161 64.86 17.36 -20.23
CA GLY A 161 65.12 18.40 -21.25
C GLY A 161 65.86 19.66 -20.75
N THR A 162 66.17 19.78 -19.47
CA THR A 162 66.82 20.97 -18.87
C THR A 162 68.22 20.67 -18.35
N GLY A 163 68.99 19.85 -19.08
CA GLY A 163 70.41 19.60 -18.81
C GLY A 163 71.33 20.64 -19.47
N ALA A 164 71.64 21.69 -18.72
CA ALA A 164 72.83 22.57 -18.79
C ALA A 164 73.74 22.54 -20.05
N THR A 165 73.66 23.60 -20.87
CA THR A 165 74.83 24.11 -21.59
C THR A 165 75.42 25.29 -20.79
N ALA A 166 76.49 25.03 -20.03
CA ALA A 166 77.28 26.08 -19.40
C ALA A 166 78.18 26.75 -20.47
N PRO A 167 78.21 28.09 -20.59
CA PRO A 167 79.16 28.74 -21.48
C PRO A 167 80.55 28.76 -20.84
N ASP A 168 81.50 28.15 -21.54
CA ASP A 168 82.93 28.23 -21.29
C ASP A 168 83.40 29.69 -21.40
N ARG A 169 84.13 30.18 -20.39
CA ARG A 169 84.80 31.48 -20.40
C ARG A 169 86.27 31.25 -20.09
N GLY A 170 87.06 31.13 -21.15
CA GLY A 170 88.51 31.33 -21.20
C GLY A 170 88.82 32.31 -22.32
#